data_AF-A0A968RNA8-F1
#
_entry.id   AF-A0A968RNA8-F1
#
_cell.length_a   1.000
_cell.length_b   1.000
_cell.length_c   1.000
_cell.angle_alpha   90.00
_cell.angle_beta   90.00
_cell.angle_gamma   90.00
#
_symmetry.space_group_name_H-M   'P 1'
#
loop_
_entity.id
_entity.type
_entity.pdbx_description
1 polymer ?
#
loop_
_entity_poly.entity_id
_entity_poly.type
_entity_poly.pdbx_seq_one_letter_code
_entity_poly.pdbx_strand_id
1 'polypeptide(L)'
;MSYTLALVDEGLLDLTNFKTPDPHASFYAKEALGVNTWDVYDKVLGGFGGELTRILSIGGDLELNSDANNKQANRFKPVVKHLGPFFLEKGKLQNMPFKCRTM
;
A
#
# COMPACT_ATOMS: atom_id res chain seq x y z
N MET A 1 7.74 -17.56 21.65
CA MET A 1 7.65 -16.95 20.30
C MET A 1 6.22 -16.50 20.07
N SER A 2 6.01 -15.28 19.60
CA SER A 2 4.67 -14.80 19.20
C SER A 2 4.50 -14.94 17.69
N TYR A 3 3.32 -15.37 17.24
CA TYR A 3 3.00 -15.44 15.82
C TYR A 3 1.54 -15.08 15.57
N THR A 4 1.27 -14.62 14.35
CA THR A 4 -0.06 -14.22 13.88
C THR A 4 -0.29 -14.92 12.54
N LEU A 5 -1.52 -15.35 12.27
CA LEU A 5 -1.91 -15.99 11.02
C LEU A 5 -2.95 -15.15 10.31
N ALA A 6 -2.73 -14.89 9.02
CA ALA A 6 -3.71 -14.31 8.14
C ALA A 6 -4.08 -15.34 7.07
N LEU A 7 -5.37 -15.61 6.89
CA LEU A 7 -5.91 -16.46 5.85
C LEU A 7 -6.68 -15.56 4.87
N VAL A 8 -6.26 -15.54 3.62
CA VAL A 8 -6.84 -14.69 2.57
C VAL A 8 -7.04 -15.52 1.32
N ASP A 9 -8.13 -15.27 0.61
CA ASP A 9 -8.42 -15.88 -0.71
C ASP A 9 -7.42 -15.40 -1.76
N GLU A 10 -6.84 -16.34 -2.52
CA GLU A 10 -5.91 -16.04 -3.63
C GLU A 10 -6.53 -15.11 -4.67
N GLY A 11 -7.82 -15.26 -4.97
CA GLY A 11 -8.51 -14.38 -5.91
C GLY A 11 -8.52 -12.91 -5.48
N LEU A 12 -8.41 -12.63 -4.16
CA LEU A 12 -8.26 -11.28 -3.65
C LEU A 12 -6.80 -10.80 -3.72
N LEU A 13 -5.84 -11.68 -3.47
CA LEU A 13 -4.41 -11.37 -3.49
C LEU A 13 -3.92 -11.07 -4.92
N ASP A 14 -4.41 -11.82 -5.90
CA ASP A 14 -4.03 -11.70 -7.31
C ASP A 14 -4.42 -10.36 -7.93
N LEU A 15 -5.50 -9.72 -7.48
CA LEU A 15 -5.96 -8.42 -8.00
C LEU A 15 -4.89 -7.32 -7.89
N THR A 16 -4.00 -7.44 -6.90
CA THR A 16 -3.00 -6.42 -6.59
C THR A 16 -1.57 -6.95 -6.69
N ASN A 17 -1.40 -8.19 -7.18
CA ASN A 17 -0.12 -8.90 -7.15
C ASN A 17 0.51 -8.86 -5.74
N PHE A 18 -0.30 -9.21 -4.74
CA PHE A 18 0.07 -9.10 -3.33
C PHE A 18 1.30 -9.97 -3.02
N LYS A 19 2.31 -9.38 -2.39
CA LYS A 19 3.50 -10.09 -1.91
C LYS A 19 3.38 -10.34 -0.42
N THR A 20 3.56 -11.60 -0.01
CA THR A 20 3.62 -11.97 1.41
C THR A 20 4.68 -11.14 2.13
N PRO A 21 4.33 -10.38 3.18
CA PRO A 21 5.29 -9.57 3.91
C PRO A 21 6.41 -10.42 4.51
N ASP A 22 7.66 -9.99 4.32
CA ASP A 22 8.83 -10.53 5.01
C ASP A 22 9.22 -9.56 6.14
N PRO A 23 8.94 -9.90 7.41
CA PRO A 23 9.29 -9.04 8.54
C PRO A 23 10.80 -8.81 8.66
N HIS A 24 11.62 -9.83 8.39
CA HIS A 24 13.06 -9.73 8.57
C HIS A 24 13.65 -8.73 7.58
N ALA A 25 13.32 -8.87 6.29
CA ALA A 25 13.75 -7.90 5.28
C ALA A 25 13.22 -6.49 5.55
N SER A 26 12.01 -6.36 6.11
CA SER A 26 11.41 -5.06 6.42
C SER A 26 12.12 -4.35 7.58
N PHE A 27 12.45 -5.06 8.66
CA PHE A 27 13.13 -4.47 9.82
C PHE A 27 14.59 -4.12 9.55
N TYR A 28 15.26 -4.86 8.64
CA TYR A 28 16.65 -4.61 8.26
C TYR A 28 16.79 -3.92 6.89
N ALA A 29 15.72 -3.28 6.42
CA ALA A 29 15.75 -2.55 5.16
C ALA A 29 16.67 -1.33 5.25
N LYS A 30 17.30 -0.97 4.13
CA LYS A 30 18.03 0.30 4.03
C LYS A 30 17.01 1.45 4.05
N GLU A 31 17.17 2.37 4.99
CA GLU A 31 16.33 3.55 5.06
C GLU A 31 16.74 4.59 4.01
N ALA A 32 15.77 5.37 3.55
CA ALA A 32 16.04 6.48 2.66
C ALA A 32 16.86 7.56 3.38
N LEU A 33 17.61 8.34 2.60
CA LEU A 33 18.37 9.46 3.12
C LEU A 33 17.41 10.50 3.72
N GLY A 34 17.41 10.64 5.05
CA GLY A 34 16.52 11.54 5.77
C GLY A 34 16.92 13.01 5.74
N VAL A 35 17.90 13.39 4.91
CA VAL A 35 18.34 14.78 4.77
C VAL A 35 17.94 15.33 3.41
N ASN A 36 17.33 16.50 3.44
CA ASN A 36 17.08 17.29 2.24
C ASN A 36 18.31 18.17 2.00
N THR A 37 18.98 17.98 0.87
CA THR A 37 20.08 18.83 0.44
C THR A 37 19.51 20.07 -0.24
N TRP A 38 19.93 21.24 0.22
CA TRP A 38 19.55 22.52 -0.36
C TRP A 38 20.80 23.18 -0.96
N ASP A 39 20.67 23.74 -2.16
CA ASP A 39 21.69 24.58 -2.76
C ASP A 39 21.10 25.91 -3.24
N VAL A 40 21.99 26.89 -3.46
CA VAL A 40 21.64 28.22 -3.96
C VAL A 40 22.14 28.46 -5.38
N TYR A 41 22.62 27.42 -6.08
CA TYR A 41 23.26 27.58 -7.39
C TYR A 41 22.28 28.15 -8.42
N ASP A 42 21.02 27.70 -8.41
CA ASP A 42 19.97 28.21 -9.30
C ASP A 42 19.67 29.70 -9.07
N LYS A 43 19.66 30.15 -7.81
CA LYS A 43 19.46 31.58 -7.46
C LYS A 43 20.63 32.46 -7.90
N VAL A 44 21.85 31.92 -7.90
CA VAL A 44 23.06 32.65 -8.31
C VAL A 44 23.19 32.67 -9.84
N LEU A 45 22.91 31.55 -10.52
CA LEU A 45 22.99 31.44 -11.97
C LEU A 45 21.83 32.16 -12.68
N GLY A 46 20.63 32.11 -12.11
CA GLY A 46 19.42 32.76 -12.63
C GLY A 46 19.27 34.24 -12.25
N GLY A 47 20.13 34.79 -11.38
CA GLY A 47 20.04 36.18 -10.91
C GLY A 47 20.16 37.26 -12.00
N PHE A 48 20.56 36.87 -13.22
CA PHE A 48 20.66 37.75 -14.39
C PHE A 48 19.61 37.48 -15.50
N GLY A 49 18.72 36.50 -15.32
CA GLY A 49 17.66 36.16 -16.28
C GLY A 49 16.29 36.53 -15.74
N GLY A 50 15.65 37.55 -16.31
CA GLY A 50 14.34 38.03 -15.87
C GLY A 50 13.27 36.93 -15.82
N GLU A 51 12.47 36.93 -14.75
CA GLU A 51 11.31 36.05 -14.61
C GLU A 51 10.25 36.40 -15.65
N LEU A 52 10.12 35.57 -16.70
CA LEU A 52 8.95 35.62 -17.57
C LEU A 52 7.85 34.77 -16.93
N THR A 53 7.11 35.35 -15.98
CA THR A 53 5.89 34.73 -15.45
C THR A 53 4.83 34.71 -16.55
N ARG A 54 4.79 33.63 -17.32
CA ARG A 54 3.66 33.35 -18.22
C ARG A 54 2.53 32.84 -17.32
N ILE A 55 1.61 33.73 -16.95
CA ILE A 55 0.30 33.37 -16.38
C ILE A 55 -0.42 32.58 -17.46
N LEU A 56 -0.25 31.26 -17.46
CA LEU A 56 -1.06 30.35 -18.23
C LEU A 56 -2.19 29.91 -17.31
N SER A 57 -3.37 30.49 -17.52
CA SER A 57 -4.61 30.03 -16.93
C SER A 57 -4.83 28.57 -17.32
N ILE A 58 -4.80 27.67 -16.34
CA ILE A 58 -5.21 26.27 -16.51
C ILE A 58 -6.74 26.29 -16.65
N GLY A 59 -7.20 26.40 -17.89
CA GLY A 59 -8.60 26.23 -18.27
C GLY A 59 -8.81 24.82 -18.81
N GLY A 60 -9.57 24.01 -18.08
CA GLY A 60 -9.97 22.66 -18.50
C GLY A 60 -10.98 22.13 -17.50
N ASP A 61 -12.25 22.21 -17.86
CA ASP A 61 -13.36 21.66 -17.09
C ASP A 61 -13.25 20.12 -17.07
N LEU A 62 -13.20 19.55 -15.88
CA LEU A 62 -13.23 18.12 -15.66
C LEU A 62 -14.70 17.70 -15.62
N GLU A 63 -15.29 17.52 -16.80
CA GLU A 63 -16.58 16.85 -16.92
C GLU A 63 -16.39 15.37 -16.53
N LEU A 64 -16.45 15.12 -15.23
CA LEU A 64 -16.56 13.79 -14.64
C LEU A 64 -17.93 13.25 -15.05
N ASN A 65 -17.94 12.39 -16.07
CA ASN A 65 -19.09 11.56 -16.43
C ASN A 65 -19.67 10.91 -15.17
N SER A 66 -20.82 11.41 -14.76
CA SER A 66 -21.60 10.91 -13.63
C SER A 66 -22.41 9.69 -14.04
N ASP A 67 -21.79 8.67 -14.61
CA ASP A 67 -22.39 7.34 -14.75
C ASP A 67 -22.02 6.48 -13.53
N ALA A 68 -22.25 7.05 -12.36
CA ALA A 68 -22.12 6.40 -11.08
C ALA A 68 -23.42 5.69 -10.70
N ASN A 69 -24.04 4.93 -11.61
CA ASN A 69 -25.17 4.09 -11.24
C ASN A 69 -25.24 2.83 -12.09
N ASN A 70 -25.22 1.69 -11.39
CA ASN A 70 -25.71 0.40 -11.83
C ASN A 70 -24.71 -0.60 -12.44
N LYS A 71 -23.55 -0.80 -11.80
CA LYS A 71 -22.98 -2.15 -11.73
C LYS A 71 -23.60 -2.85 -10.53
N GLN A 72 -24.54 -3.76 -10.79
CA GLN A 72 -24.92 -4.79 -9.83
C GLN A 72 -23.62 -5.43 -9.35
N ALA A 73 -23.19 -5.06 -8.14
CA ALA A 73 -21.92 -5.50 -7.62
C ALA A 73 -21.99 -7.02 -7.48
N ASN A 74 -21.19 -7.72 -8.28
CA ASN A 74 -20.97 -9.16 -8.15
C ASN A 74 -20.25 -9.38 -6.81
N ARG A 75 -21.02 -9.42 -5.72
CA ARG A 75 -20.51 -9.54 -4.36
C ARG A 75 -20.13 -10.99 -4.12
N PHE A 76 -18.96 -11.38 -4.60
CA PHE A 76 -18.25 -12.52 -4.05
C PHE A 76 -18.07 -12.30 -2.55
N LYS A 77 -18.28 -13.33 -1.72
CA LYS A 77 -18.00 -13.26 -0.28
C LYS A 77 -16.56 -13.75 -0.08
N PRO A 78 -15.57 -12.86 0.09
CA PRO A 78 -14.19 -13.28 0.21
C PRO A 78 -13.94 -13.96 1.55
N VAL A 79 -13.04 -14.94 1.56
CA VAL A 79 -12.54 -15.53 2.79
C VAL A 79 -11.35 -14.69 3.26
N VAL A 80 -11.55 -13.91 4.32
CA VAL A 80 -10.50 -13.14 4.98
C VAL A 80 -10.60 -13.37 6.48
N LYS A 81 -9.53 -13.87 7.11
CA LYS A 81 -9.43 -14.06 8.56
C LYS A 81 -8.06 -13.64 9.06
N HIS A 82 -8.05 -12.86 10.13
CA HIS A 82 -6.84 -12.48 10.84
C HIS A 82 -6.91 -13.02 12.27
N LEU A 83 -5.90 -13.78 12.68
CA LEU A 83 -5.90 -14.56 13.92
C LEU A 83 -4.59 -14.34 14.67
N GLY A 84 -4.67 -13.88 15.92
CA GLY A 84 -3.52 -13.72 16.80
C GLY A 84 -3.59 -12.44 17.65
N PRO A 85 -2.51 -12.12 18.39
CA PRO A 85 -1.25 -12.86 18.49
C PRO A 85 -1.36 -14.13 19.35
N PHE A 86 -0.70 -15.20 18.93
CA PHE A 86 -0.55 -16.45 19.70
C PHE A 86 0.84 -16.53 20.31
N PHE A 87 0.95 -17.17 21.48
CA PHE A 87 2.22 -17.36 22.17
C PHE A 87 2.57 -18.84 22.23
N LEU A 88 3.73 -19.20 21.67
CA LEU A 88 4.27 -20.54 21.68
C LEU A 88 5.48 -20.61 22.61
N GLU A 89 5.46 -21.55 23.55
CA GLU A 89 6.62 -21.84 24.41
C GLU A 89 7.73 -22.54 23.62
N LYS A 90 8.96 -22.47 24.15
CA LYS A 90 10.14 -23.04 23.50
C LYS A 90 9.99 -24.54 23.31
N GLY A 91 10.13 -25.00 22.06
CA GLY A 91 10.11 -26.43 21.70
C GLY A 91 8.72 -27.07 21.66
N LYS A 92 7.64 -26.31 21.87
CA LYS A 92 6.27 -26.84 21.76
C LYS A 92 5.78 -26.77 20.30
N LEU A 93 4.97 -27.76 19.90
CA LEU A 93 4.22 -27.78 18.65
C LEU A 93 2.75 -27.47 18.96
N GLN A 94 2.08 -26.67 18.11
CA GLN A 94 0.68 -26.30 18.28
C GLN A 94 -0.11 -26.59 17.00
N ASN A 95 -1.16 -27.41 17.12
CA ASN A 95 -2.09 -27.69 16.03
C ASN A 95 -3.34 -26.82 16.19
N MET A 96 -3.73 -26.09 15.13
CA MET A 96 -4.92 -25.24 15.14
C MET A 96 -5.83 -25.60 13.96
N PRO A 97 -6.98 -26.26 14.20
CA PRO A 97 -7.91 -26.58 13.13
C PRO A 97 -8.69 -25.34 12.69
N PHE A 98 -8.80 -25.11 11.39
CA PHE A 98 -9.57 -24.00 10.81
C PHE A 98 -10.78 -24.52 10.05
N LYS A 99 -11.95 -23.90 10.30
CA LYS A 99 -13.13 -24.09 9.46
C LYS A 99 -13.20 -22.96 8.44
N CYS A 100 -12.72 -23.21 7.23
CA CYS A 100 -13.00 -22.37 6.06
C CYS A 100 -14.33 -22.82 5.46
N ARG A 101 -15.40 -22.08 5.73
CA ARG A 101 -16.68 -22.26 5.04
C ARG A 101 -16.69 -21.29 3.86
N THR A 102 -16.21 -21.75 2.71
CA THR A 102 -16.64 -21.23 1.42
C THR A 102 -18.07 -21.72 1.22
N MET A 103 -18.96 -20.85 0.72
CA MET A 103 -20.34 -21.24 0.45
C MET A 103 -20.40 -22.24 -0.71
#